data_AF-A0A4Q4D2D9-F1
#
_entry.id   AF-A0A4Q4D2D9-F1
#
_cell.length_a   1.000
_cell.length_b   1.000
_cell.length_c   1.000
_cell.angle_alpha   90.00
_cell.angle_beta   90.00
_cell.angle_gamma   90.00
#
_symmetry.space_group_name_H-M   'P 1'
#
loop_
_entity.id
_entity.type
_entity.pdbx_description
1 polymer ?
#
loop_
_entity_poly.entity_id
_entity_poly.type
_entity_poly.pdbx_seq_one_letter_code
_entity_poly.pdbx_strand_id
1 'polypeptide(L)'
;MDEAVQLTNATEYGLAGSVYGKRRAVSIAERVRSGMTSINAVAMFAGVPSLPFGGVGQSGFGRIHGADGLREFTYAKSITRQRFKPVLNLTSMQRDEKTDKTAATLINLLYGGRKTLR
;
A
#
# COMPACT_ATOMS: atom_id res chain seq x y z
N MET A 1 -29.46 -16.28 7.51
CA MET A 1 -28.04 -15.96 7.82
C MET A 1 -27.45 -15.04 6.76
N ASP A 2 -27.60 -15.35 5.48
CA ASP A 2 -27.10 -14.47 4.42
C ASP A 2 -27.72 -13.07 4.47
N GLU A 3 -29.03 -12.98 4.68
CA GLU A 3 -29.73 -11.71 4.91
C GLU A 3 -29.15 -10.92 6.09
N ALA A 4 -28.86 -11.58 7.22
CA ALA A 4 -28.29 -10.92 8.41
C ALA A 4 -26.90 -10.34 8.11
N VAL A 5 -26.07 -11.06 7.34
CA VAL A 5 -24.77 -10.56 6.89
C VAL A 5 -24.96 -9.40 5.91
N GLN A 6 -25.91 -9.49 4.98
CA GLN A 6 -26.23 -8.40 4.03
C GLN A 6 -26.64 -7.13 4.77
N LEU A 7 -27.58 -7.23 5.71
CA LEU A 7 -28.04 -6.08 6.52
C LEU A 7 -26.92 -5.51 7.38
N THR A 8 -26.08 -6.36 7.99
CA THR A 8 -24.92 -5.93 8.79
C THR A 8 -23.90 -5.19 7.93
N ASN A 9 -23.71 -5.60 6.67
CA ASN A 9 -22.76 -4.96 5.76
C ASN A 9 -23.34 -3.75 5.01
N ALA A 10 -24.64 -3.48 5.14
CA ALA A 10 -25.32 -2.38 4.46
C ALA A 10 -25.04 -0.99 5.10
N THR A 11 -24.46 -0.96 6.29
CA THR A 11 -24.01 0.29 6.91
C THR A 11 -22.70 0.81 6.28
N GLU A 12 -22.55 2.14 6.27
CA GLU A 12 -21.29 2.80 5.86
C GLU A 12 -20.19 2.68 6.93
N TYR A 13 -20.57 2.32 8.15
CA TYR A 13 -19.68 2.15 9.29
C TYR A 13 -19.23 0.69 9.43
N GLY A 14 -17.96 0.50 9.78
CA GLY A 14 -17.34 -0.80 9.93
C GLY A 14 -16.19 -0.79 10.92
N LEU A 15 -16.37 -0.22 12.12
CA LEU A 15 -15.31 -0.23 13.14
C LEU A 15 -15.08 -1.66 13.64
N ALA A 16 -16.10 -2.22 14.28
CA ALA A 16 -16.02 -3.52 14.93
C ALA A 16 -17.36 -4.27 14.88
N GLY A 17 -17.29 -5.59 15.01
CA GLY A 17 -18.44 -6.47 15.13
C GLY A 17 -18.24 -7.57 16.17
N SER A 18 -19.32 -8.30 16.47
CA SER A 18 -19.27 -9.50 17.29
C SER A 18 -20.21 -10.57 16.70
N VAL A 19 -19.71 -11.80 16.62
CA VAL A 19 -20.47 -12.95 16.12
C VAL A 19 -20.58 -13.99 17.21
N TYR A 20 -21.80 -14.37 17.56
CA TYR A 20 -22.06 -15.42 18.54
C TYR A 20 -22.53 -16.70 17.85
N GLY A 21 -21.87 -17.81 18.15
CA GLY A 21 -22.23 -19.09 17.56
C GLY A 21 -21.20 -20.18 17.80
N LYS A 22 -21.53 -21.37 17.31
CA LYS A 22 -20.66 -22.57 17.37
C LYS A 22 -19.97 -22.77 16.02
N ARG A 23 -20.32 -23.83 15.28
CA ARG A 23 -19.61 -24.30 14.07
C ARG A 23 -19.48 -23.27 12.94
N ARG A 24 -20.43 -22.34 12.80
CA ARG A 24 -20.45 -21.35 11.70
C ARG A 24 -19.93 -19.96 12.08
N ALA A 25 -19.57 -19.72 13.34
CA ALA A 25 -19.25 -18.37 13.80
C ALA A 25 -18.04 -17.76 13.06
N VAL A 26 -17.01 -18.56 12.82
CA VAL A 26 -15.81 -18.13 12.06
C VAL A 26 -16.19 -17.75 10.62
N SER A 27 -16.88 -18.65 9.90
CA SER A 27 -17.32 -18.38 8.52
C SER A 27 -18.27 -17.18 8.40
N ILE A 28 -19.01 -16.85 9.46
CA ILE A 28 -19.87 -15.66 9.48
C ILE A 28 -19.02 -14.41 9.75
N ALA A 29 -18.10 -14.46 10.72
CA ALA A 29 -17.21 -13.35 11.05
C ALA A 29 -16.35 -12.91 9.85
N GLU A 30 -15.86 -13.84 9.04
CA GLU A 30 -15.11 -13.56 7.79
C GLU A 30 -15.93 -12.81 6.75
N ARG A 31 -17.26 -12.92 6.79
CA ARG A 31 -18.19 -12.26 5.86
C ARG A 31 -18.65 -10.89 6.33
N VAL A 32 -18.41 -10.54 7.60
CA VAL A 32 -18.77 -9.23 8.17
C VAL A 32 -17.72 -8.20 7.76
N ARG A 33 -18.16 -7.13 7.11
CA ARG A 33 -17.31 -6.02 6.69
C ARG A 33 -17.06 -5.09 7.87
N SER A 34 -16.05 -5.43 8.68
CA SER A 34 -15.60 -4.60 9.81
C SER A 34 -14.08 -4.59 9.92
N GLY A 35 -13.55 -3.62 10.66
CA GLY A 35 -12.13 -3.54 10.98
C GLY A 35 -11.66 -4.69 11.86
N MET A 36 -12.48 -5.07 12.84
CA MET A 36 -12.25 -6.16 13.78
C MET A 36 -13.56 -6.89 14.11
N THR A 37 -13.50 -8.20 14.37
CA THR A 37 -14.66 -8.97 14.83
C THR A 37 -14.25 -9.90 15.97
N SER A 38 -15.02 -9.90 17.06
CA SER A 38 -14.89 -10.90 18.13
C SER A 38 -15.87 -12.05 17.91
N ILE A 39 -15.45 -13.28 18.20
CA ILE A 39 -16.34 -14.45 18.20
C ILE A 39 -16.62 -14.86 19.64
N ASN A 40 -17.91 -14.96 20.00
CA ASN A 40 -18.38 -15.29 21.35
C ASN A 40 -17.83 -14.36 22.46
N ALA A 41 -17.50 -13.12 22.10
CA ALA A 41 -17.06 -12.09 23.02
C ALA A 41 -17.34 -10.70 22.43
N VAL A 42 -17.24 -9.66 23.24
CA VAL A 42 -17.35 -8.26 22.80
C VAL A 42 -15.98 -7.60 22.93
N ALA A 43 -15.54 -6.92 21.88
CA ALA A 43 -14.35 -6.06 21.88
C ALA A 43 -13.03 -6.68 22.35
N MET A 44 -12.91 -8.01 22.44
CA MET A 44 -11.71 -8.66 22.98
C MET A 44 -10.45 -8.39 22.16
N PHE A 45 -10.60 -8.10 20.86
CA PHE A 45 -9.49 -7.64 20.00
C PHE A 45 -8.78 -6.39 20.54
N ALA A 46 -9.47 -5.54 21.31
CA ALA A 46 -8.88 -4.33 21.90
C ALA A 46 -7.85 -4.67 22.99
N GLY A 47 -8.05 -5.80 23.69
CA GLY A 47 -7.14 -6.29 24.73
C GLY A 47 -5.97 -7.11 24.20
N VAL A 48 -5.85 -7.30 22.87
CA VAL A 48 -4.77 -8.09 22.25
C VAL A 48 -3.89 -7.15 21.41
N PRO A 49 -2.78 -6.61 21.96
CA PRO A 49 -1.99 -5.56 21.31
C PRO A 49 -1.30 -5.97 20.00
N SER A 50 -1.23 -7.26 19.70
CA SER A 50 -0.66 -7.79 18.46
C SER A 50 -1.66 -7.77 17.30
N LEU A 51 -2.96 -7.66 17.57
CA LEU A 51 -3.99 -7.60 16.52
C LEU A 51 -4.14 -6.15 16.02
N PRO A 52 -4.24 -5.93 14.68
CA PRO A 52 -4.41 -4.60 14.13
C PRO A 52 -5.78 -4.02 14.51
N PHE A 53 -5.79 -2.84 15.10
CA PHE A 53 -6.99 -2.14 15.54
C PHE A 53 -7.26 -0.94 14.64
N GLY A 54 -8.43 -0.90 14.02
CA GLY A 54 -8.85 0.22 13.17
C GLY A 54 -10.02 -0.15 12.29
N GLY A 55 -10.87 0.82 12.00
CA GLY A 55 -12.10 0.62 11.23
C GLY A 55 -11.91 0.59 9.72
N VAL A 56 -13.04 0.44 9.02
CA VAL A 56 -13.14 0.63 7.58
C VAL A 56 -14.37 1.50 7.24
N GLY A 57 -14.38 2.11 6.05
CA GLY A 57 -15.49 2.96 5.60
C GLY A 57 -15.55 4.28 6.40
N GLN A 58 -16.74 4.69 6.81
CA GLN A 58 -16.94 5.90 7.62
C GLN A 58 -16.47 5.72 9.08
N SER A 59 -16.04 4.52 9.48
CA SER A 59 -15.41 4.29 10.78
C SER A 59 -13.91 4.60 10.81
N GLY A 60 -13.35 5.09 9.70
CA GLY A 60 -11.96 5.50 9.60
C GLY A 60 -11.10 4.61 8.71
N PHE A 61 -9.81 4.93 8.69
CA PHE A 61 -8.77 4.26 7.92
C PHE A 61 -7.50 4.10 8.76
N GLY A 62 -6.57 3.29 8.28
CA GLY A 62 -5.32 2.97 8.98
C GLY A 62 -5.50 1.97 10.11
N ARG A 63 -4.41 1.66 10.80
CA ARG A 63 -4.39 0.77 11.97
C ARG A 63 -3.52 1.34 13.08
N ILE A 64 -3.90 1.03 14.31
CA ILE A 64 -3.03 1.04 15.49
C ILE A 64 -2.83 -0.42 15.92
N HIS A 65 -1.97 -0.67 16.90
CA HIS A 65 -1.58 -2.03 17.34
C HIS A 65 -0.88 -2.89 16.28
N GLY A 66 -0.19 -3.92 16.76
CA GLY A 66 0.54 -4.86 15.91
C GLY A 66 1.63 -4.22 15.04
N ALA A 67 2.10 -4.99 14.07
CA ALA A 67 3.09 -4.51 13.11
C ALA A 67 2.53 -3.43 12.19
N ASP A 68 1.24 -3.49 11.85
CA ASP A 68 0.60 -2.52 10.96
C ASP A 68 0.47 -1.16 11.63
N GLY A 69 0.12 -1.11 12.91
CA GLY A 69 0.10 0.13 13.67
C GLY A 69 1.46 0.78 13.79
N LEU A 70 2.52 0.00 14.00
CA LEU A 70 3.89 0.54 13.99
C LEU A 70 4.24 1.15 12.63
N ARG A 71 3.82 0.52 11.52
CA ARG A 71 4.07 1.03 10.17
C ARG A 71 3.39 2.37 9.91
N GLU A 72 2.18 2.58 10.43
CA GLU A 72 1.43 3.84 10.28
C GLU A 72 2.13 5.05 10.94
N PHE A 73 2.99 4.81 11.94
CA PHE A 73 3.83 5.86 12.56
C PHE A 73 5.23 5.96 11.96
N THR A 74 5.50 5.29 10.84
CA THR A 74 6.80 5.30 10.15
C THR A 74 6.66 5.71 8.69
N TYR A 75 7.76 6.15 8.09
CA TYR A 75 7.80 6.48 6.66
C TYR A 75 8.69 5.47 5.92
N ALA A 76 8.14 4.86 4.86
CA ALA A 76 8.93 4.02 3.97
C ALA A 76 9.97 4.88 3.24
N LYS A 77 11.26 4.59 3.48
CA LYS A 77 12.39 5.25 2.83
C LYS A 77 13.08 4.29 1.87
N SER A 78 13.06 4.60 0.57
CA SER A 78 13.85 3.87 -0.42
C SER A 78 15.23 4.49 -0.55
N ILE A 79 16.28 3.66 -0.52
CA ILE A 79 17.66 4.06 -0.77
C ILE A 79 18.28 3.06 -1.73
N THR A 80 18.80 3.56 -2.86
CA THR A 80 19.55 2.77 -3.82
C THR A 80 20.97 3.28 -3.94
N ARG A 81 21.94 2.37 -4.06
CA ARG A 81 23.35 2.71 -4.32
C ARG A 81 23.77 2.15 -5.66
N GLN A 82 24.35 3.01 -6.50
CA GLN A 82 24.95 2.59 -7.76
C GLN A 82 26.11 1.62 -7.49
N ARG A 83 26.01 0.38 -8.00
CA ARG A 83 27.06 -0.64 -7.86
C ARG A 83 28.08 -0.62 -9.00
N PHE A 84 27.63 -0.27 -10.21
CA PHE A 84 28.46 -0.25 -11.41
C PHE A 84 28.22 1.04 -12.21
N LYS A 85 29.24 1.52 -12.93
CA LYS A 85 29.11 2.66 -13.85
C LYS A 85 28.43 2.18 -15.14
N PRO A 86 27.28 2.76 -15.55
CA PRO A 86 26.68 2.44 -16.84
C PRO A 86 27.61 2.90 -17.96
N VAL A 87 27.54 2.23 -19.10
CA VAL A 87 28.34 2.55 -20.30
C VAL A 87 28.10 3.99 -20.76
N LEU A 88 26.90 4.52 -20.51
CA LEU A 88 26.52 5.89 -20.83
C LEU A 88 25.97 6.56 -19.57
N ASN A 89 26.78 7.39 -18.91
CA ASN A 89 26.48 7.95 -17.59
C ASN A 89 25.85 9.34 -17.67
N LEU A 90 24.74 9.48 -18.41
CA LEU A 90 24.12 10.79 -18.73
C LEU A 90 23.46 11.47 -17.53
N THR A 91 23.08 10.72 -16.51
CA THR A 91 22.37 11.22 -15.32
C THR A 91 23.30 11.44 -14.14
N SER A 92 24.62 11.51 -14.36
CA SER A 92 25.62 11.74 -13.32
C SER A 92 26.22 13.13 -13.44
N MET A 93 26.62 13.72 -12.31
CA MET A 93 27.38 14.96 -12.27
C MET A 93 28.85 14.77 -12.67
N GLN A 94 29.31 13.52 -12.83
CA GLN A 94 30.69 13.17 -13.22
C GLN A 94 30.79 12.85 -14.72
N ARG A 95 30.03 13.53 -15.58
CA ARG A 95 30.10 13.35 -17.04
C ARG A 95 31.43 13.88 -17.56
N ASP A 96 32.04 13.12 -18.47
CA ASP A 96 33.22 13.57 -19.22
C ASP A 96 32.79 14.13 -20.58
N GLU A 97 33.65 14.97 -21.19
CA GLU A 97 33.38 15.56 -22.50
C GLU A 97 33.14 14.52 -23.61
N LYS A 98 33.70 13.32 -23.44
CA LYS A 98 33.54 12.20 -24.38
C LYS A 98 32.14 11.61 -24.34
N THR A 99 31.58 11.41 -23.14
CA THR A 99 30.19 10.98 -22.96
C THR A 99 29.22 11.99 -23.56
N ASP A 100 29.49 13.28 -23.37
CA ASP A 100 28.66 14.36 -23.91
C ASP A 100 28.69 14.42 -25.43
N LYS A 101 29.88 14.29 -26.04
CA LYS A 101 30.03 14.20 -27.50
C LYS A 101 29.31 12.97 -28.06
N THR A 102 29.45 11.82 -27.41
CA THR A 102 28.80 10.57 -27.83
C THR A 102 27.28 10.69 -27.75
N ALA A 103 26.76 11.32 -26.69
CA ALA A 103 25.33 11.59 -26.54
C ALA A 103 24.82 12.55 -27.64
N ALA A 104 25.55 13.62 -27.94
CA ALA A 104 25.20 14.57 -29.00
C ALA A 104 25.19 13.91 -30.39
N THR A 105 26.19 13.07 -30.69
CA THR A 105 26.24 12.30 -31.95
C THR A 105 25.05 11.35 -32.06
N LEU A 106 24.69 10.64 -30.99
CA LEU A 106 23.54 9.74 -30.97
C LEU A 106 22.21 10.48 -31.14
N ILE A 107 22.02 11.62 -30.46
CA ILE A 107 20.82 12.45 -30.60
C ILE A 107 20.70 12.98 -32.04
N ASN A 108 21.78 13.45 -32.63
CA ASN A 108 21.79 13.93 -34.02
C ASN A 108 21.53 12.82 -35.03
N LEU A 109 22.03 11.60 -34.79
CA LEU A 109 21.77 10.46 -35.66
C LEU A 109 20.30 10.01 -35.58
N LEU A 110 19.73 9.97 -34.37
CA LEU A 110 18.37 9.49 -34.13
C LEU A 110 17.29 10.53 -34.50
N TYR A 111 17.58 11.82 -34.28
CA TYR A 111 16.59 12.90 -34.40
C TYR A 111 17.00 14.05 -35.34
N GLY A 112 18.23 14.08 -35.86
CA GLY A 112 18.71 15.14 -36.77
C GLY A 112 18.16 15.08 -38.20
N GLY A 113 17.23 14.16 -38.47
CA GLY A 113 16.60 13.95 -39.78
C GLY A 113 15.43 14.87 -40.14
N ARG A 114 15.23 16.00 -39.46
CA ARG A 114 14.35 17.07 -39.96
C ARG A 114 15.12 18.37 -40.10
N LYS A 115 15.57 18.63 -41.33
CA LYS A 115 15.88 19.98 -41.82
C LYS A 115 14.64 20.86 -41.62
N THR A 116 14.49 21.50 -40.46
CA THR A 116 13.73 22.74 -40.35
C THR A 116 14.70 23.87 -40.66
N LEU A 117 14.72 24.30 -41.92
CA LEU A 117 15.14 25.63 -42.35
C LEU A 117 14.65 25.81 -43.80
N ARG A 118 13.59 26.60 -43.94
CA ARG A 118 13.32 27.41 -45.11
C ARG A 118 13.22 28.85 -44.63
#